data_AF-A0A182JLP0-F1
#
_entry.id   AF-A0A182JLP0-F1
#
_cell.length_a   1.000
_cell.length_b   1.000
_cell.length_c   1.000
_cell.angle_alpha   90.00
_cell.angle_beta   90.00
_cell.angle_gamma   90.00
#
_symmetry.space_group_name_H-M   'P 1'
#
loop_
_entity.id
_entity.type
_entity.pdbx_description
1 polymer ?
#
loop_
_entity_poly.entity_id
_entity_poly.type
_entity_poly.pdbx_seq_one_letter_code
_entity_poly.pdbx_strand_id
1 'polypeptide(L)'
;MEKIKGFFDLYRTEPNGGLEVHDNLTLRQVRQLMDTVSQKDFSHCSCLIVIIMSHGDQDDTILAQDDKHYSLHEDVLEKVAINVTLANKPKLFIVNACRGSAVVTDAVTFRFDNSDMVIFQSTYEGHVSYRSTVSGSFFLQEFFDLLRENDHLNICELSTMLNSRAVERR
;
A
#
# COMPACT_ATOMS: atom_id res chain seq x y z
N MET A 1 -12.27 -5.88 -5.07
CA MET A 1 -11.61 -6.61 -3.96
C MET A 1 -11.40 -8.09 -4.25
N GLU A 2 -12.31 -8.77 -4.96
CA GLU A 2 -12.17 -10.20 -5.30
C GLU A 2 -10.84 -10.56 -5.99
N LYS A 3 -10.39 -9.78 -6.98
CA LYS A 3 -9.09 -10.00 -7.63
C LYS A 3 -7.89 -9.93 -6.67
N ILE A 4 -7.94 -9.03 -5.69
CA ILE A 4 -6.87 -8.86 -4.69
C ILE A 4 -6.88 -10.03 -3.73
N LYS A 5 -8.07 -10.43 -3.25
CA LYS A 5 -8.22 -11.63 -2.42
C LYS A 5 -7.69 -12.87 -3.14
N GLY A 6 -8.11 -13.08 -4.39
CA GLY A 6 -7.64 -14.20 -5.22
C GLY A 6 -6.14 -14.17 -5.53
N PHE A 7 -5.48 -13.01 -5.50
CA PHE A 7 -4.02 -12.94 -5.57
C PHE A 7 -3.37 -13.49 -4.30
N PHE A 8 -3.88 -13.10 -3.12
CA PHE A 8 -3.33 -13.53 -1.84
C PHE A 8 -3.67 -14.98 -1.47
N ASP A 9 -4.73 -15.56 -2.02
CA ASP A 9 -5.07 -16.98 -1.86
C ASP A 9 -3.95 -17.92 -2.36
N LEU A 10 -3.04 -17.43 -3.20
CA LEU A 10 -1.87 -18.16 -3.69
C LEU A 10 -0.70 -18.20 -2.68
N TYR A 11 -0.77 -17.39 -1.62
CA TYR A 11 0.30 -17.22 -0.65
C TYR A 11 -0.15 -17.65 0.75
N ARG A 12 0.80 -18.06 1.58
CA ARG A 12 0.54 -18.28 3.01
C ARG A 12 0.46 -16.92 3.71
N THR A 13 -0.74 -16.35 3.78
CA THR A 13 -1.01 -15.12 4.52
C THR A 13 -1.47 -15.40 5.95
N GLU A 14 -1.17 -14.48 6.85
CA GLU A 14 -1.69 -14.47 8.22
C GLU A 14 -2.79 -13.43 8.35
N PRO A 15 -3.95 -13.77 8.93
CA PRO A 15 -4.30 -15.08 9.51
C PRO A 15 -4.56 -16.17 8.45
N ASN A 16 -4.09 -17.41 8.68
CA ASN A 16 -4.24 -18.62 7.85
C ASN A 16 -5.06 -18.46 6.54
N GLY A 17 -4.40 -17.99 5.48
CA GLY A 17 -4.95 -17.91 4.11
C GLY A 17 -5.91 -16.75 3.85
N GLY A 18 -6.02 -15.78 4.76
CA GLY A 18 -6.88 -14.61 4.63
C GLY A 18 -6.10 -13.31 4.45
N LEU A 19 -6.64 -12.41 3.62
CA LEU A 19 -6.33 -10.99 3.62
C LEU A 19 -7.06 -10.33 4.80
N GLU A 20 -6.33 -9.69 5.71
CA GLU A 20 -6.92 -8.92 6.81
C GLU A 20 -7.47 -7.59 6.25
N VAL A 21 -8.80 -7.50 6.08
CA VAL A 21 -9.47 -6.34 5.49
C VAL A 21 -10.16 -5.52 6.58
N HIS A 22 -9.87 -4.22 6.60
CA HIS A 22 -10.49 -3.25 7.49
C HIS A 22 -11.18 -2.16 6.67
N ASP A 23 -12.50 -2.11 6.74
CA ASP A 23 -13.31 -1.17 5.95
C ASP A 23 -13.76 0.03 6.79
N ASN A 24 -13.68 1.23 6.20
CA ASN A 24 -14.22 2.48 6.76
C ASN A 24 -13.72 2.75 8.21
N LEU A 25 -12.40 2.79 8.41
CA LEU A 25 -11.86 3.10 9.73
C LEU A 25 -11.91 4.60 10.03
N THR A 26 -12.32 4.96 11.24
CA THR A 26 -12.10 6.29 11.83
C THR A 26 -10.62 6.50 12.16
N LEU A 27 -10.18 7.76 12.32
CA LEU A 27 -8.80 8.08 12.70
C LEU A 27 -8.34 7.30 13.94
N ARG A 28 -9.22 7.20 14.95
CA ARG A 28 -8.91 6.46 16.18
C ARG A 28 -8.68 4.98 15.89
N GLN A 29 -9.49 4.37 15.04
CA GLN A 29 -9.35 2.96 14.68
C GLN A 29 -8.10 2.70 13.84
N VAL A 30 -7.75 3.62 12.92
CA VAL A 30 -6.48 3.54 12.17
C VAL A 30 -5.29 3.51 13.13
N ARG A 31 -5.24 4.44 14.09
CA ARG A 31 -4.16 4.49 15.09
C ARG A 31 -4.11 3.22 15.94
N GLN A 32 -5.26 2.74 16.42
CA GLN A 32 -5.33 1.51 17.21
C GLN A 32 -4.90 0.27 16.42
N LEU A 33 -5.25 0.20 15.13
CA LEU A 33 -4.80 -0.86 14.24
C LEU A 33 -3.28 -0.81 14.07
N MET A 34 -2.71 0.36 13.79
CA MET A 34 -1.27 0.50 13.62
C MET A 34 -0.48 0.31 14.91
N ASP A 35 -1.05 0.66 16.07
CA ASP A 35 -0.50 0.29 17.38
C ASP A 35 -0.49 -1.23 17.57
N THR A 36 -1.55 -1.92 17.16
CA THR A 36 -1.61 -3.39 17.19
C THR A 36 -0.54 -3.99 16.27
N VAL A 37 -0.38 -3.46 15.05
CA VAL A 37 0.67 -3.88 14.12
C VAL A 37 2.06 -3.65 14.70
N SER A 38 2.29 -2.54 15.40
CA SER A 38 3.59 -2.26 16.02
C SER A 38 3.99 -3.29 17.09
N GLN A 39 3.01 -3.96 17.70
CA GLN A 39 3.20 -4.92 18.78
C GLN A 39 3.02 -6.39 18.36
N LYS A 40 2.44 -6.64 17.19
CA LYS A 40 2.20 -8.00 16.66
C LYS A 40 3.53 -8.68 16.35
N ASP A 41 3.62 -9.96 16.68
CA ASP A 41 4.79 -10.78 16.35
C ASP A 41 4.72 -11.26 14.90
N PHE A 42 5.66 -10.81 14.08
CA PHE A 42 5.82 -11.22 12.68
C PHE A 42 7.00 -12.16 12.47
N SER A 43 7.56 -12.77 13.53
CA SER A 43 8.74 -13.64 13.44
C SER A 43 8.59 -14.75 12.39
N HIS A 44 7.38 -15.29 12.24
CA HIS A 44 7.05 -16.34 11.27
C HIS A 44 6.64 -15.82 9.87
N CYS A 45 6.55 -14.50 9.69
CA CYS A 45 6.30 -13.88 8.40
C CYS A 45 7.61 -13.54 7.68
N SER A 46 7.61 -13.67 6.35
CA SER A 46 8.76 -13.30 5.50
C SER A 46 8.74 -11.83 5.06
N CYS A 47 7.55 -11.22 4.99
CA CYS A 47 7.35 -9.82 4.62
C CYS A 47 6.05 -9.28 5.23
N LEU A 48 5.87 -7.96 5.16
CA LEU A 48 4.60 -7.30 5.44
C LEU A 48 4.13 -6.57 4.17
N ILE A 49 2.84 -6.69 3.84
CA ILE A 49 2.21 -5.91 2.77
C ILE A 49 1.04 -5.14 3.37
N VAL A 50 1.04 -3.82 3.23
CA VAL A 50 -0.02 -2.92 3.69
C VAL A 50 -0.62 -2.21 2.48
N ILE A 51 -1.93 -2.33 2.30
CA ILE A 51 -2.66 -1.71 1.20
C ILE A 51 -3.63 -0.69 1.78
N ILE A 52 -3.45 0.58 1.42
CA ILE A 52 -4.31 1.68 1.87
C ILE A 52 -5.07 2.21 0.66
N MET A 53 -6.40 2.27 0.76
CA MET A 53 -7.26 2.84 -0.26
C MET A 53 -8.19 3.87 0.37
N SER A 54 -7.94 5.15 0.15
CA SER A 54 -8.80 6.22 0.66
C SER A 54 -8.72 7.47 -0.21
N HIS A 55 -9.44 8.52 0.16
CA HIS A 55 -9.07 9.87 -0.26
C HIS A 55 -7.81 10.30 0.49
N GLY A 56 -7.06 11.22 -0.11
CA GLY A 56 -5.92 11.84 0.54
C GLY A 56 -5.80 13.29 0.09
N ASP A 57 -4.91 14.01 0.73
CA ASP A 57 -4.62 15.42 0.48
C ASP A 57 -3.09 15.62 0.39
N GLN A 58 -2.65 16.88 0.34
CA GLN A 58 -1.22 17.23 0.34
C GLN A 58 -0.46 16.61 1.54
N ASP A 59 0.88 16.59 1.45
CA ASP A 59 1.78 16.13 2.52
C ASP A 59 1.57 14.67 2.98
N ASP A 60 1.19 13.76 2.06
CA ASP A 60 0.96 12.33 2.35
C ASP A 60 -0.09 12.08 3.45
N THR A 61 -1.08 12.98 3.53
CA THR A 61 -2.21 12.84 4.43
C THR A 61 -3.32 12.00 3.82
N ILE A 62 -3.93 11.15 4.64
CA ILE A 62 -4.97 10.20 4.22
C ILE A 62 -6.23 10.47 5.03
N LEU A 63 -7.38 10.52 4.34
CA LEU A 63 -8.69 10.75 4.96
C LEU A 63 -9.21 9.46 5.62
N ALA A 64 -9.64 9.56 6.86
CA ALA A 64 -10.36 8.52 7.59
C ALA A 64 -11.89 8.69 7.42
N GLN A 65 -12.67 7.70 7.85
CA GLN A 65 -14.13 7.73 7.71
C GLN A 65 -14.79 8.92 8.43
N ASP A 66 -14.21 9.40 9.53
CA ASP A 66 -14.74 10.51 10.35
C ASP A 66 -14.27 11.90 9.89
N ASP A 67 -13.92 12.04 8.60
CA ASP A 67 -13.43 13.26 7.94
C ASP A 67 -12.16 13.86 8.57
N LYS A 68 -11.44 13.04 9.35
CA LYS A 68 -10.14 13.41 9.92
C LYS A 68 -9.00 12.85 9.07
N HIS A 69 -7.86 13.50 9.15
CA HIS A 69 -6.66 13.12 8.41
C HIS A 69 -5.65 12.42 9.33
N TYR A 70 -4.89 11.48 8.77
CA TYR A 70 -3.71 10.88 9.38
C TYR A 70 -2.52 10.93 8.43
N SER A 71 -1.31 10.94 8.99
CA SER A 71 -0.07 10.96 8.23
C SER A 71 0.33 9.54 7.84
N LEU A 72 0.58 9.29 6.55
CA LEU A 72 1.19 8.03 6.14
C LEU A 72 2.51 7.79 6.87
N HIS A 73 3.31 8.84 7.06
CA HIS A 73 4.60 8.75 7.72
C HIS A 73 4.46 8.40 9.21
N GLU A 74 3.86 9.28 9.99
CA GLU A 74 3.84 9.19 11.47
C GLU A 74 2.88 8.11 11.96
N ASP A 75 1.68 8.01 11.37
CA ASP A 75 0.65 7.11 11.88
C ASP A 75 0.80 5.68 11.32
N VAL A 76 1.54 5.48 10.21
CA VAL A 76 1.68 4.16 9.57
C VAL A 76 3.12 3.69 9.48
N LEU A 77 4.00 4.40 8.75
CA LEU A 77 5.36 3.93 8.47
C LEU A 77 6.18 3.79 9.74
N GLU A 78 6.17 4.79 10.63
CA GLU A 78 6.89 4.75 11.91
C GLU A 78 6.43 3.57 12.78
N LYS A 79 5.12 3.28 12.82
CA LYS A 79 4.55 2.17 13.59
C LYS A 79 5.05 0.80 13.11
N VAL A 80 5.28 0.66 11.80
CA VAL A 80 5.88 -0.55 11.23
C VAL A 80 7.40 -0.57 11.42
N ALA A 81 8.06 0.58 11.39
CA ALA A 81 9.50 0.71 11.55
C ALA A 81 9.96 0.27 12.95
N ILE A 82 9.20 0.61 13.99
CA ILE A 82 9.53 0.25 15.38
C ILE A 82 9.30 -1.23 15.72
N ASN A 83 8.63 -2.01 14.85
CA ASN A 83 8.41 -3.42 15.10
C ASN A 83 9.69 -4.23 14.79
N VAL A 84 10.37 -4.67 15.85
CA VAL A 84 11.65 -5.39 15.80
C VAL A 84 11.55 -6.75 15.09
N THR A 85 10.38 -7.40 15.10
CA THR A 85 10.18 -8.71 14.45
C THR A 85 10.09 -8.61 12.92
N LEU A 86 9.93 -7.39 12.42
CA LEU A 86 10.00 -7.01 11.01
C LEU A 86 11.38 -6.47 10.61
N ALA A 87 12.39 -6.45 11.49
CA ALA A 87 13.73 -6.02 11.10
C ALA A 87 14.32 -6.95 10.03
N ASN A 88 14.96 -6.36 9.01
CA ASN A 88 15.51 -7.08 7.85
C ASN A 88 14.48 -7.87 7.01
N LYS A 89 13.20 -7.49 7.10
CA LYS A 89 12.11 -8.09 6.32
C LYS A 89 11.50 -7.06 5.39
N PRO A 90 11.24 -7.39 4.11
CA PRO A 90 10.60 -6.48 3.18
C PRO A 90 9.25 -6.00 3.69
N LYS A 91 9.01 -4.69 3.63
CA LYS A 91 7.72 -4.06 3.96
C LYS A 91 7.23 -3.29 2.76
N LEU A 92 6.12 -3.74 2.20
CA LEU A 92 5.54 -3.18 0.99
C LEU A 92 4.31 -2.36 1.35
N PHE A 93 4.31 -1.07 1.04
CA PHE A 93 3.17 -0.20 1.21
C PHE A 93 2.60 0.16 -0.15
N ILE A 94 1.31 -0.12 -0.37
CA ILE A 94 0.63 0.19 -1.62
C ILE A 94 -0.48 1.18 -1.28
N VAL A 95 -0.25 2.45 -1.60
CA VAL A 95 -1.11 3.56 -1.19
C VAL A 95 -1.84 4.11 -2.41
N ASN A 96 -3.15 3.89 -2.43
CA ASN A 96 -4.05 4.44 -3.43
C ASN A 96 -4.88 5.56 -2.78
N ALA A 97 -4.27 6.74 -2.69
CA ALA A 97 -4.89 7.96 -2.20
C ALA A 97 -4.46 9.14 -3.09
N CYS A 98 -5.30 10.17 -3.18
CA CYS A 98 -4.91 11.42 -3.83
C CYS A 98 -3.83 12.12 -2.97
N ARG A 99 -2.95 12.89 -3.61
CA ARG A 99 -1.99 13.78 -2.94
C ARG A 99 -2.20 15.25 -3.32
N GLY A 100 -3.32 15.58 -3.96
CA GLY A 100 -3.70 16.93 -4.42
C GLY A 100 -4.64 16.92 -5.63
N SER A 101 -4.73 18.04 -6.37
CA SER A 101 -5.78 18.31 -7.37
C SER A 101 -5.41 18.11 -8.86
N ALA A 102 -4.16 17.79 -9.21
CA ALA A 102 -3.72 17.63 -10.61
C ALA A 102 -3.83 16.17 -11.10
N VAL A 103 -4.07 15.89 -12.38
CA VAL A 103 -4.37 14.52 -12.85
C VAL A 103 -3.13 13.87 -13.50
N VAL A 104 -2.38 13.05 -12.75
CA VAL A 104 -1.34 12.14 -13.27
C VAL A 104 -1.22 10.91 -12.36
N THR A 105 -1.32 9.71 -12.94
CA THR A 105 -1.09 8.41 -12.28
C THR A 105 0.29 7.86 -12.68
N ASP A 106 1.24 7.87 -11.76
CA ASP A 106 2.56 7.24 -11.89
C ASP A 106 2.94 6.61 -10.54
N ALA A 107 3.63 5.48 -10.58
CA ALA A 107 4.11 4.74 -9.42
C ALA A 107 5.47 5.27 -8.94
N VAL A 108 5.53 5.79 -7.72
CA VAL A 108 6.81 6.22 -7.12
C VAL A 108 7.27 5.20 -6.10
N THR A 109 8.56 4.83 -6.18
CA THR A 109 9.24 4.00 -5.18
C THR A 109 10.12 4.85 -4.27
N PHE A 110 9.75 4.96 -3.00
CA PHE A 110 10.59 5.54 -1.95
C PHE A 110 11.11 4.44 -1.03
N ARG A 111 12.42 4.49 -0.70
CA ARG A 111 13.02 3.68 0.37
C ARG A 111 13.09 4.52 1.62
N PHE A 112 12.48 4.05 2.70
CA PHE A 112 12.62 4.65 4.01
C PHE A 112 13.90 4.14 4.67
N ASP A 113 14.82 5.05 4.98
CA ASP A 113 16.15 4.70 5.49
C ASP A 113 16.05 3.76 6.72
N ASN A 114 16.91 2.73 6.72
CA ASN A 114 17.08 1.71 7.77
C ASN A 114 15.91 0.74 8.03
N SER A 115 14.91 0.62 7.14
CA SER A 115 13.73 -0.22 7.45
C SER A 115 13.25 -1.19 6.37
N ASP A 116 13.96 -1.38 5.26
CA ASP A 116 13.56 -2.28 4.15
C ASP A 116 12.12 -2.04 3.65
N MET A 117 11.69 -0.78 3.68
CA MET A 117 10.37 -0.33 3.23
C MET A 117 10.40 0.09 1.77
N VAL A 118 9.39 -0.34 1.02
CA VAL A 118 9.13 0.06 -0.36
C VAL A 118 7.69 0.56 -0.43
N ILE A 119 7.52 1.82 -0.83
CA ILE A 119 6.20 2.44 -0.99
C ILE A 119 5.89 2.50 -2.48
N PHE A 120 4.66 2.14 -2.86
CA PHE A 120 4.07 2.24 -4.19
C PHE A 120 2.85 3.15 -4.07
N GLN A 121 2.95 4.36 -4.60
CA GLN A 121 1.83 5.31 -4.63
C GLN A 121 1.16 5.31 -6.00
N SER A 122 -0.16 5.46 -6.07
CA SER A 122 -0.87 5.54 -7.35
C SER A 122 -0.71 6.89 -8.07
N THR A 123 -0.18 7.92 -7.40
CA THR A 123 -0.04 9.29 -7.91
C THR A 123 1.17 10.03 -7.30
N TYR A 124 1.64 11.08 -7.99
CA TYR A 124 2.61 12.04 -7.42
C TYR A 124 1.97 12.99 -6.40
N GLU A 125 2.81 13.62 -5.58
CA GLU A 125 2.44 14.76 -4.75
C GLU A 125 1.73 15.82 -5.58
N GLY A 126 0.59 16.32 -5.09
CA GLY A 126 -0.26 17.25 -5.82
C GLY A 126 -1.29 16.62 -6.76
N HIS A 127 -1.41 15.28 -6.86
CA HIS A 127 -2.21 14.63 -7.90
C HIS A 127 -3.37 13.70 -7.47
N VAL A 128 -4.37 13.47 -8.35
CA VAL A 128 -5.63 12.72 -8.12
C VAL A 128 -5.51 11.26 -8.56
N SER A 129 -5.90 10.33 -7.68
CA SER A 129 -5.90 8.90 -7.97
C SER A 129 -7.21 8.47 -8.64
N TYR A 130 -7.14 7.85 -9.83
CA TYR A 130 -8.32 7.35 -10.52
C TYR A 130 -8.74 5.97 -9.98
N ARG A 131 -10.02 5.85 -9.62
CA ARG A 131 -10.64 4.59 -9.21
C ARG A 131 -11.96 4.44 -9.94
N SER A 132 -12.09 3.37 -10.74
CA SER A 132 -13.38 2.99 -11.30
C SER A 132 -14.25 2.40 -10.19
N THR A 133 -15.50 2.84 -10.12
CA THR A 133 -16.51 2.29 -9.19
C THR A 133 -16.94 0.87 -9.58
N VAL A 134 -16.73 0.48 -10.84
CA VAL A 134 -17.13 -0.83 -11.39
C VAL A 134 -15.96 -1.81 -11.39
N SER A 135 -14.76 -1.37 -11.77
CA SER A 135 -13.59 -2.24 -11.94
C SER A 135 -12.57 -2.15 -10.80
N GLY A 136 -12.67 -1.18 -9.89
CA GLY A 136 -11.70 -0.97 -8.81
C GLY A 136 -10.54 -0.04 -9.20
N SER A 137 -9.49 0.02 -8.36
CA SER A 137 -8.27 0.76 -8.71
C SER A 137 -7.54 0.05 -9.85
N PHE A 138 -7.28 0.76 -10.95
CA PHE A 138 -6.52 0.23 -12.08
C PHE A 138 -5.06 -0.04 -11.69
N PHE A 139 -4.49 0.86 -10.88
CA PHE A 139 -3.15 0.72 -10.34
C PHE A 139 -2.96 -0.59 -9.58
N LEU A 140 -3.88 -0.90 -8.66
CA LEU A 140 -3.79 -2.16 -7.90
C LEU A 140 -3.91 -3.39 -8.79
N GLN A 141 -4.75 -3.35 -9.83
CA GLN A 141 -4.89 -4.47 -10.75
C GLN A 141 -3.60 -4.71 -11.54
N GLU A 142 -3.07 -3.67 -12.18
CA GLU A 142 -1.82 -3.80 -12.95
C GLU A 142 -0.64 -4.17 -12.06
N PHE A 143 -0.60 -3.67 -10.82
CA PHE A 143 0.43 -4.04 -9.85
C PHE A 143 0.44 -5.55 -9.56
N PHE A 144 -0.74 -6.11 -9.24
CA PHE A 144 -0.84 -7.54 -8.92
C PHE A 144 -0.71 -8.43 -10.16
N ASP A 145 -1.14 -7.97 -11.33
CA ASP A 145 -0.95 -8.70 -12.58
C ASP A 145 0.54 -8.72 -12.98
N LEU A 146 1.26 -7.60 -12.87
CA LEU A 146 2.71 -7.55 -13.08
C LEU A 146 3.48 -8.43 -12.09
N LEU A 147 3.11 -8.41 -10.80
CA LEU A 147 3.68 -9.30 -9.80
C LEU A 147 3.47 -10.77 -10.14
N ARG A 148 2.29 -11.13 -10.67
CA ARG A 148 1.98 -12.52 -11.06
C ARG A 148 2.76 -12.95 -12.30
N GLU A 149 2.85 -12.08 -13.30
CA GLU A 149 3.53 -12.37 -14.56
C GLU A 149 5.06 -12.40 -14.43
N ASN A 150 5.60 -11.74 -13.41
CA ASN A 150 7.04 -11.52 -13.25
C ASN A 150 7.51 -11.83 -11.81
N ASP A 151 7.05 -12.95 -11.25
CA ASP A 151 7.39 -13.42 -9.89
C ASP A 151 8.89 -13.69 -9.65
N HIS A 152 9.67 -13.77 -10.72
CA HIS A 152 11.12 -13.94 -10.72
C HIS A 152 11.91 -12.61 -10.70
N LEU A 153 11.23 -11.47 -10.93
CA LEU A 153 11.88 -10.16 -10.97
C LEU A 153 11.91 -9.50 -9.59
N ASN A 154 12.89 -8.63 -9.39
CA ASN A 154 12.97 -7.88 -8.15
C ASN A 154 11.87 -6.79 -8.12
N ILE A 155 11.45 -6.39 -6.91
CA ILE A 155 10.34 -5.45 -6.77
C ILE A 155 10.64 -4.04 -7.31
N CYS A 156 11.92 -3.68 -7.48
CA CYS A 156 12.32 -2.41 -8.10
C CYS A 156 12.17 -2.46 -9.64
N GLU A 157 12.43 -3.60 -10.27
CA GLU A 157 12.19 -3.83 -11.70
C GLU A 157 10.70 -3.73 -12.03
N LEU A 158 9.85 -4.29 -11.16
CA LEU A 158 8.40 -4.20 -11.28
C LEU A 158 7.90 -2.74 -11.25
N SER A 159 8.54 -1.87 -10.45
CA SER A 159 8.21 -0.44 -10.40
C SER A 159 8.40 0.25 -11.76
N THR A 160 9.50 -0.08 -12.46
CA THR A 160 9.79 0.48 -13.79
C THR A 160 8.77 0.01 -14.83
N MET A 161 8.37 -1.26 -14.76
CA MET A 161 7.35 -1.84 -15.65
C MET A 161 5.96 -1.25 -15.40
N LEU A 162 5.61 -1.02 -14.13
CA LEU A 162 4.33 -0.45 -13.73
C LEU A 162 4.19 1.00 -14.24
N ASN A 163 5.26 1.79 -14.16
CA ASN A 163 5.31 3.13 -14.75
C ASN A 163 5.15 3.09 -16.28
N SER A 164 5.81 2.16 -16.96
CA SER A 164 5.70 2.02 -18.40
C SER A 164 4.26 1.69 -18.84
N ARG A 165 3.60 0.74 -18.16
CA ARG A 165 2.19 0.40 -18.43
C ARG A 165 1.20 1.53 -18.12
N ALA A 166 1.48 2.33 -17.08
CA ALA A 166 0.65 3.48 -16.73
C ALA A 166 0.71 4.57 -17.81
N VAL A 167 1.89 4.77 -18.42
CA VAL A 167 2.10 5.75 -19.50
C VAL A 167 1.50 5.28 -20.83
N GLU A 168 1.63 4.01 -21.18
CA GLU A 168 1.13 3.45 -22.45
C GLU A 168 -0.41 3.48 -22.60
N ARG A 169 -1.14 3.64 -21.48
CA ARG A 169 -2.60 3.69 -21.47
C ARG A 169 -3.19 5.10 -21.35
N ARG A 170 -2.38 6.14 -21.58
CA ARG A 170 -2.84 7.53 -21.74
C ARG A 170 -3.44 7.80 -23.11
#